data_AF-I3S395-F1
#
_entry.id   AF-I3S395-F1
#
_cell.length_a   1.000
_cell.length_b   1.000
_cell.length_c   1.000
_cell.angle_alpha   90.00
_cell.angle_beta   90.00
_cell.angle_gamma   90.00
#
_symmetry.space_group_name_H-M   'P 1'
#
loop_
_entity.id
_entity.type
_entity.pdbx_description
1 polymer ?
#
loop_
_entity_poly.entity_id
_entity_poly.type
_entity_poly.pdbx_seq_one_letter_code
_entity_poly.pdbx_strand_id
1 'polypeptide(L)' 'MDFHLVHIITFFMLVVGATNAVMLPPQLYWKSMLPNSPMPKAITNLLHPAGYWSQKGLL' A
#
# COMPACT_ATOMS: atom_id res chain seq x y z
N MET A 1 -3.87 26.04 21.14
CA MET A 1 -3.57 24.59 21.22
C MET A 1 -3.21 24.01 19.85
N ASP A 2 -2.95 24.88 18.87
CA ASP A 2 -3.15 24.54 17.45
C ASP A 2 -1.83 24.27 16.72
N PHE A 3 -0.74 24.86 17.20
CA PHE A 3 0.61 24.67 16.63
C PHE A 3 1.15 23.25 16.81
N HIS A 4 0.80 22.57 17.91
CA HIS A 4 1.22 21.19 18.15
C HIS A 4 0.52 20.20 17.22
N LEU A 5 -0.77 20.40 16.97
CA LEU A 5 -1.56 19.55 16.07
C LEU A 5 -1.05 19.62 14.63
N VAL A 6 -0.73 20.84 14.14
CA VAL A 6 -0.17 21.02 12.79
C VAL A 6 1.14 20.25 12.65
N HIS A 7 2.05 20.33 13.63
CA HIS A 7 3.31 19.58 13.58
C HIS A 7 3.10 18.06 13.59
N ILE A 8 2.17 17.56 14.40
CA ILE A 8 1.82 16.13 14.44
C ILE A 8 1.28 15.66 13.09
N ILE A 9 0.37 16.43 12.49
CA ILE A 9 -0.21 16.12 11.18
C ILE A 9 0.86 16.15 10.09
N THR A 10 1.75 17.15 10.08
CA THR A 10 2.87 17.23 9.14
C THR A 10 3.81 16.04 9.28
N PHE A 11 4.15 15.65 10.51
CA PHE A 11 5.02 14.49 10.75
C PHE A 11 4.35 13.21 10.29
N PHE A 12 3.05 13.05 10.55
CA PHE A 12 2.28 11.90 10.09
C PHE A 12 2.22 11.83 8.56
N MET A 13 1.94 12.95 7.88
CA MET A 13 1.94 13.02 6.41
C MET A 13 3.32 12.71 5.81
N LEU A 14 4.41 13.15 6.45
CA LEU A 14 5.76 12.84 6.03
C LEU A 14 6.06 11.34 6.17
N VAL A 15 5.69 10.72 7.29
CA VAL A 15 5.83 9.28 7.51
C VAL A 15 5.00 8.50 6.49
N VAL A 16 3.73 8.87 6.30
CA VAL A 16 2.85 8.23 5.33
C VAL A 16 3.40 8.39 3.91
N GLY A 17 3.83 9.59 3.51
CA GLY A 17 4.43 9.85 2.19
C GLY A 17 5.71 9.05 1.95
N ALA A 18 6.58 8.96 2.95
CA ALA A 18 7.78 8.12 2.89
C ALA A 18 7.41 6.63 2.80
N THR A 19 6.44 6.14 3.57
CA THR A 19 6.01 4.74 3.49
C THR A 19 5.34 4.41 2.16
N ASN A 20 4.61 5.32 1.52
CA ASN A 20 4.03 5.07 0.20
C ASN A 20 5.10 5.01 -0.90
N ALA A 21 6.17 5.82 -0.78
CA ALA A 21 7.29 5.80 -1.72
C ALA A 21 8.30 4.68 -1.46
N VAL A 22 8.42 4.22 -0.21
CA VAL A 22 9.40 3.22 0.25
C VAL A 22 8.77 1.85 0.50
N MET A 23 7.43 1.72 0.51
CA MET A 23 6.77 0.41 0.56
C MET A 23 7.21 -0.36 -0.67
N LEU A 24 8.08 -1.35 -0.43
CA LEU A 24 8.40 -2.34 -1.43
C LEU A 24 7.07 -2.88 -1.98
N PRO A 25 6.95 -2.99 -3.31
CA PRO A 25 5.84 -3.68 -3.92
C PRO A 25 5.63 -5.00 -3.14
N PRO A 26 4.42 -5.28 -2.66
CA PRO A 26 4.17 -6.47 -1.86
C PRO A 26 4.60 -7.76 -2.58
N GLN A 27 4.61 -7.73 -3.90
CA GLN A 27 5.14 -8.77 -4.78
C GLN A 27 6.66 -8.98 -4.61
N LEU A 28 7.43 -7.89 -4.48
CA LEU A 28 8.87 -7.94 -4.17
C LEU A 28 9.12 -8.46 -2.76
N TYR A 29 8.35 -8.01 -1.77
CA TYR A 29 8.42 -8.56 -0.41
C TYR A 29 8.17 -10.06 -0.39
N TRP A 30 7.11 -10.51 -1.07
CA TRP A 30 6.75 -11.93 -1.10
C TRP A 30 7.82 -12.77 -1.79
N LYS A 31 8.38 -12.31 -2.91
CA LYS A 31 9.46 -13.02 -3.60
C LYS A 31 10.74 -13.10 -2.77
N SER A 32 10.98 -12.09 -1.92
CA SER A 32 12.14 -12.07 -1.02
C SER A 32 11.95 -12.99 0.20
N MET A 33 10.80 -12.92 0.88
CA MET A 33 10.55 -13.68 2.11
C MET A 33 10.08 -15.11 1.87
N LEU A 34 9.39 -15.34 0.75
CA LEU A 34 8.71 -16.58 0.41
C LEU A 34 9.02 -16.96 -1.06
N PRO A 35 10.30 -17.22 -1.39
CA PRO A 35 10.74 -17.43 -2.77
C PRO A 35 10.09 -18.65 -3.45
N ASN A 36 9.75 -19.67 -2.68
CA ASN A 36 9.15 -20.92 -3.14
C ASN A 36 7.62 -20.91 -3.14
N SER A 37 6.99 -19.84 -2.64
CA SER A 37 5.54 -19.75 -2.54
C SER A 37 5.00 -18.69 -3.50
N PRO A 38 4.06 -19.04 -4.40
CA PRO A 38 3.36 -18.04 -5.18
C PRO A 38 2.45 -17.20 -4.27
N MET A 39 2.37 -15.89 -4.54
CA MET A 39 1.49 -14.99 -3.79
C MET A 39 0.01 -15.37 -4.00
N PRO A 40 -0.77 -15.61 -2.93
CA PRO A 40 -2.19 -15.93 -3.03
C PRO A 40 -3.00 -14.82 -3.69
N LYS A 41 -3.93 -15.20 -4.56
CA LYS A 41 -4.81 -14.26 -5.30
C LYS A 41 -5.63 -13.36 -4.38
N ALA A 42 -6.04 -13.86 -3.21
CA ALA A 42 -6.73 -13.06 -2.20
C ALA A 42 -5.92 -11.84 -1.75
N ILE A 43 -4.60 -11.99 -1.62
CA ILE A 43 -3.70 -10.94 -1.16
C ILE A 43 -3.40 -9.98 -2.31
N THR A 44 -3.16 -10.50 -3.50
CA THR A 44 -3.03 -9.68 -4.73
C THR A 44 -4.25 -8.78 -4.95
N ASN A 45 -5.46 -9.28 -4.68
CA ASN A 45 -6.70 -8.50 -4.79
C ASN A 45 -6.80 -7.38 -3.74
N LEU A 46 -6.34 -7.62 -2.51
CA LEU A 46 -6.30 -6.60 -1.45
C LEU A 46 -5.31 -5.47 -1.78
N LEU A 47 -4.21 -5.81 -2.44
CA LEU A 47 -3.13 -4.87 -2.80
C LEU A 47 -3.42 -4.04 -4.05
N HIS A 48 -4.32 -4.52 -4.91
CA HIS A 48 -4.78 -3.80 -6.09
C HIS A 48 -6.25 -3.38 -5.95
N PRO A 49 -6.56 -2.34 -5.16
CA PRO A 49 -7.93 -1.80 -5.12
C PRO A 49 -8.39 -1.30 -6.50
N ALA A 50 -7.46 -0.94 -7.40
CA ALA A 50 -7.75 -0.56 -8.78
C ALA A 50 -8.37 -1.69 -9.63
N GLY A 51 -8.08 -2.97 -9.32
CA GLY A 51 -8.66 -4.13 -10.03
C GLY A 51 -10.16 -4.28 -9.79
N TYR A 52 -10.67 -3.76 -8.66
CA TYR A 52 -12.10 -3.74 -8.35
C TYR A 52 -12.88 -2.70 -9.18
N TRP A 53 -12.24 -1.60 -9.57
CA TRP A 53 -12.83 -0.57 -10.43
C TRP A 53 -12.81 -0.97 -11.91
N SER A 54 -11.80 -1.73 -12.34
CA SER A 54 -11.70 -2.20 -13.72
C SER A 54 -12.69 -3.31 -14.09
N GLN A 55 -13.21 -4.06 -13.12
CA GLN A 55 -14.19 -5.14 -13.39
C GLN A 55 -15.65 -4.62 -13.43
N LYS A 56 -15.92 -3.42 -12.89
CA LYS A 56 -17.26 -2.84 -12.80
C LYS A 56 -17.59 -1.82 -13.88
N GLY A 57 -16.62 -1.48 -14.74
CA GLY A 57 -16.77 -0.49 -15.82
C GLY A 57 -16.91 -1.06 -17.24
N LEU A 58 -17.16 -2.37 -17.37
CA LEU A 58 -17.46 -3.03 -18.65
C LEU A 58 -18.79 -3.76 -18.54
N LEU A 59 -19.86 -2.98 -18.38
CA LEU A 59 -21.23 -3.31 -18.79
C LEU A 59 -21.86 -2.03 -19.36
#